data_AF-A0A355FSR0-F1
#
_entry.id   AF-A0A355FSR0-F1
#
_cell.length_a   1.000
_cell.length_b   1.000
_cell.length_c   1.000
_cell.angle_alpha   90.00
_cell.angle_beta   90.00
_cell.angle_gamma   90.00
#
_symmetry.space_group_name_H-M   'P 1'
#
loop_
_entity.id
_entity.type
_entity.pdbx_description
1 polymer ?
#
loop_
_entity_poly.entity_id
_entity_poly.type
_entity_poly.pdbx_seq_one_letter_code
_entity_poly.pdbx_strand_id
1 'polypeptide(L)'
;MAWVSVTSAQTDTLEVRVLGGQQDDRGQQLVELANGDVLSISSTNSTTDDEPRGWLHRFDSAAHVIWEATIEDAPLLQPVDAMEHGDGLLTVFGMRFGGVGNAYDWGWYTLDANGAFLTQTTWGTDAWDLPTRIMFHNDTMWSVGTSYISGNGDVWATGHIWMDGAWMLVHEGNVASMPEEEVAVDAAFQGDTLLVLSSL
;
A
#
# COMPACT_ATOMS: atom_id res chain seq x y z
N MET A 1 -38.00 -44.22 -0.19
CA MET A 1 -36.58 -43.95 -0.46
C MET A 1 -36.47 -42.46 -0.69
N ALA A 2 -35.92 -41.72 0.27
CA ALA A 2 -35.80 -40.27 0.18
C ALA A 2 -34.40 -39.94 -0.32
N TRP A 3 -34.31 -39.15 -1.39
CA TRP A 3 -33.08 -38.49 -1.79
C TRP A 3 -33.13 -37.07 -1.28
N VAL A 4 -32.13 -36.67 -0.52
CA VAL A 4 -31.81 -35.25 -0.30
C VAL A 4 -30.65 -34.94 -1.22
N SER A 5 -30.90 -34.07 -2.20
CA SER A 5 -29.83 -33.41 -2.96
C SER A 5 -29.72 -32.00 -2.40
N VAL A 6 -28.65 -31.72 -1.65
CA VAL A 6 -28.24 -30.34 -1.40
C VAL A 6 -27.27 -29.99 -2.52
N THR A 7 -27.77 -29.29 -3.54
CA THR A 7 -26.92 -28.59 -4.50
C THR A 7 -26.97 -27.11 -4.14
N SER A 8 -25.95 -26.59 -3.46
CA SER A 8 -25.68 -25.16 -3.50
C SER A 8 -25.10 -24.86 -4.87
N ALA A 9 -25.91 -24.31 -5.78
CA ALA A 9 -25.36 -23.69 -6.97
C ALA A 9 -24.49 -22.51 -6.48
N GLN A 10 -23.18 -22.58 -6.68
CA GLN A 10 -22.32 -21.42 -6.54
C GLN A 10 -22.71 -20.46 -7.67
N THR A 11 -23.38 -19.36 -7.32
CA THR A 11 -23.83 -18.31 -8.24
C THR A 11 -22.94 -17.08 -8.09
N ASP A 12 -21.63 -17.28 -8.02
CA ASP A 12 -20.73 -16.15 -7.97
C ASP A 12 -20.73 -15.48 -9.35
N THR A 13 -20.87 -14.16 -9.36
CA THR A 13 -20.76 -13.35 -10.57
C THR A 13 -19.33 -12.85 -10.67
N LEU A 14 -18.66 -13.14 -11.79
CA LEU A 14 -17.35 -12.58 -12.10
C LEU A 14 -17.56 -11.32 -12.94
N GLU A 15 -17.01 -10.19 -12.49
CA GLU A 15 -16.94 -8.97 -13.26
C GLU A 15 -15.47 -8.63 -13.56
N VAL A 16 -15.19 -8.27 -14.81
CA VAL A 16 -13.86 -7.85 -15.25
C VAL A 16 -13.96 -6.42 -15.76
N ARG A 17 -13.24 -5.52 -15.12
CA ARG A 17 -13.07 -4.13 -15.56
C ARG A 17 -11.62 -3.90 -15.95
N VAL A 18 -11.44 -3.20 -17.06
CA VAL A 18 -10.12 -2.75 -17.52
C VAL A 18 -10.11 -1.24 -17.42
N LEU A 19 -9.18 -0.72 -16.63
CA LEU A 19 -8.98 0.70 -16.37
C LEU A 19 -7.59 1.07 -16.89
N GLY A 20 -7.48 2.23 -17.56
CA GLY A 20 -6.22 2.72 -18.11
C GLY A 20 -6.44 3.56 -19.38
N GLY A 21 -5.36 4.21 -19.82
CA GLY A 21 -5.28 5.08 -20.98
C GLY A 21 -4.33 4.55 -22.05
N GLN A 22 -3.59 5.46 -22.69
CA GLN A 22 -2.70 5.14 -23.80
C GLN A 22 -1.29 4.71 -23.36
N GLN A 23 -0.93 4.96 -22.09
CA GLN A 23 0.39 4.68 -21.54
C GLN A 23 0.36 3.46 -20.61
N ASP A 24 1.49 3.19 -19.95
CA ASP A 24 1.61 2.13 -18.97
C ASP A 24 0.74 2.40 -17.73
N ASP A 25 -0.27 1.56 -17.53
CA ASP A 25 -1.12 1.55 -16.33
C ASP A 25 -1.07 0.15 -15.70
N ARG A 26 -0.92 0.08 -14.39
CA ARG A 26 -0.71 -1.18 -13.67
C ARG A 26 -1.57 -1.23 -12.42
N GLY A 27 -2.44 -2.23 -12.35
CA GLY A 27 -3.15 -2.56 -11.11
C GLY A 27 -2.20 -3.22 -10.12
N GLN A 28 -2.29 -2.84 -8.84
CA GLN A 28 -1.46 -3.41 -7.78
C GLN A 28 -2.28 -4.26 -6.83
N GLN A 29 -3.30 -3.67 -6.20
CA GLN A 29 -4.07 -4.36 -5.15
C GLN A 29 -5.51 -3.83 -5.08
N LEU A 30 -6.38 -4.67 -4.53
CA LEU A 30 -7.71 -4.31 -4.06
C LEU A 30 -7.75 -4.40 -2.54
N VAL A 31 -8.25 -3.37 -1.87
CA VAL A 31 -8.37 -3.27 -0.43
C VAL A 31 -9.85 -3.11 -0.07
N GLU A 32 -10.38 -4.04 0.72
CA GLU A 32 -11.75 -3.92 1.24
C GLU A 32 -11.78 -2.89 2.37
N LEU A 33 -12.71 -1.93 2.28
CA LEU A 33 -12.95 -0.89 3.28
C LEU A 33 -13.97 -1.37 4.32
N ALA A 34 -14.02 -0.70 5.47
CA ALA A 34 -14.87 -1.08 6.60
C ALA A 34 -16.37 -1.08 6.28
N ASN A 35 -16.80 -0.30 5.28
CA ASN A 35 -18.18 -0.26 4.82
C ASN A 35 -18.51 -1.29 3.72
N GLY A 36 -17.55 -2.14 3.32
CA GLY A 36 -17.69 -3.13 2.25
C GLY A 36 -17.45 -2.59 0.84
N ASP A 37 -17.07 -1.31 0.71
CA ASP A 37 -16.54 -0.78 -0.54
C ASP A 37 -15.14 -1.36 -0.81
N VAL A 38 -14.67 -1.23 -2.04
CA VAL A 38 -13.32 -1.65 -2.43
C VAL A 38 -12.53 -0.46 -2.94
N LEU A 39 -11.32 -0.28 -2.41
CA LEU A 39 -10.32 0.63 -2.97
C LEU A 39 -9.39 -0.16 -3.89
N SER A 40 -9.27 0.25 -5.15
CA SER A 40 -8.17 -0.17 -6.01
C SER A 40 -7.02 0.81 -5.88
N ILE A 41 -5.82 0.25 -5.67
CA ILE A 41 -4.56 0.98 -5.78
C ILE A 41 -3.83 0.52 -7.05
N SER A 42 -3.39 1.49 -7.84
CA SER A 42 -2.76 1.27 -9.15
C SER A 42 -1.70 2.36 -9.39
N SER A 43 -0.86 2.17 -10.40
CA SER A 43 -0.02 3.24 -10.95
C SER A 43 -0.49 3.60 -12.36
N THR A 44 -0.43 4.88 -12.71
CA THR A 44 -0.72 5.38 -14.06
C THR A 44 0.42 6.22 -14.60
N ASN A 45 0.80 5.98 -15.85
CA ASN A 45 1.62 6.91 -16.65
C ASN A 45 0.76 7.67 -17.67
N SER A 46 -0.54 7.41 -17.71
CA SER A 46 -1.50 8.07 -18.61
C SER A 46 -1.86 9.48 -18.10
N THR A 47 -0.84 10.27 -17.75
CA THR A 47 -0.94 11.62 -17.19
C THR A 47 -0.63 12.68 -18.26
N THR A 48 -0.75 13.97 -17.93
CA THR A 48 -0.43 15.05 -18.87
C THR A 48 1.06 15.25 -19.12
N ASP A 49 1.90 14.72 -18.24
CA ASP A 49 3.36 14.87 -18.24
C ASP A 49 4.11 13.53 -18.43
N ASP A 50 3.39 12.44 -18.66
CA ASP A 50 3.91 11.07 -18.80
C ASP A 50 4.69 10.56 -17.54
N GLU A 51 4.55 11.23 -16.39
CA GLU A 51 5.19 10.82 -15.13
C GLU A 51 4.33 9.81 -14.35
N PRO A 52 4.92 8.75 -13.75
CA PRO A 52 4.19 7.77 -12.95
C PRO A 52 3.54 8.37 -11.70
N ARG A 53 2.25 8.11 -11.52
CA ARG A 53 1.46 8.57 -10.35
C ARG A 53 0.68 7.43 -9.72
N GLY A 54 0.38 7.59 -8.42
CA GLY A 54 -0.58 6.71 -7.76
C GLY A 54 -1.99 7.00 -8.27
N TRP A 55 -2.72 5.96 -8.67
CA TRP A 55 -4.06 6.06 -9.25
C TRP A 55 -5.03 5.18 -8.47
N LEU A 56 -6.08 5.81 -7.95
CA LEU A 56 -6.99 5.22 -6.99
C LEU A 56 -8.41 5.24 -7.51
N HIS A 57 -9.15 4.18 -7.24
CA HIS A 57 -10.59 4.12 -7.47
C HIS A 57 -11.28 3.53 -6.27
N ARG A 58 -12.36 4.14 -5.82
CA ARG A 58 -13.27 3.53 -4.84
C ARG A 58 -14.49 2.98 -5.57
N PHE A 59 -14.84 1.74 -5.27
CA PHE A 59 -16.01 1.05 -5.81
C PHE A 59 -17.00 0.74 -4.70
N ASP A 60 -18.29 0.82 -5.00
CA ASP A 60 -19.33 0.30 -4.12
C ASP A 60 -19.38 -1.24 -4.14
N SER A 61 -20.18 -1.82 -3.25
CA SER A 61 -20.42 -3.28 -3.19
C SER A 61 -21.02 -3.91 -4.47
N ALA A 62 -21.48 -3.09 -5.43
CA ALA A 62 -21.95 -3.51 -6.75
C ALA A 62 -20.94 -3.21 -7.87
N ALA A 63 -19.68 -2.92 -7.49
CA ALA A 63 -18.57 -2.59 -8.37
C ALA A 63 -18.76 -1.31 -9.22
N HIS A 64 -19.63 -0.39 -8.82
CA HIS A 64 -19.70 0.94 -9.45
C HIS A 64 -18.63 1.86 -8.89
N VAL A 65 -17.97 2.63 -9.77
CA VAL A 65 -17.02 3.67 -9.36
C VAL A 65 -17.76 4.76 -8.60
N ILE A 66 -17.36 4.99 -7.35
CA ILE A 66 -17.81 6.11 -6.51
C ILE A 66 -16.98 7.35 -6.86
N TRP A 67 -15.65 7.20 -6.86
CA TRP A 67 -14.71 8.25 -7.21
C TRP A 67 -13.39 7.69 -7.74
N GLU A 68 -12.63 8.57 -8.37
CA GLU A 68 -11.27 8.36 -8.85
C GLU A 68 -10.38 9.49 -8.29
N ALA A 69 -9.14 9.17 -7.93
CA ALA A 69 -8.16 10.13 -7.47
C ALA A 69 -6.74 9.78 -7.96
N THR A 70 -5.91 10.80 -8.08
CA THR A 70 -4.49 10.66 -8.42
C THR A 70 -3.66 11.28 -7.31
N ILE A 71 -2.65 10.55 -6.82
CA ILE A 71 -1.64 11.06 -5.90
C ILE A 71 -0.43 11.52 -6.71
N GLU A 72 -0.06 12.78 -6.55
CA GLU A 72 1.09 13.38 -7.22
C GLU A 72 2.32 13.36 -6.29
N ASP A 73 3.32 12.54 -6.62
CA ASP A 73 4.67 12.64 -6.06
C ASP A 73 5.68 12.28 -7.15
N ALA A 74 6.40 13.29 -7.62
CA ALA A 74 7.27 13.21 -8.78
C ALA A 74 8.74 13.04 -8.34
N PRO A 75 9.56 12.35 -9.14
CA PRO A 75 9.27 11.85 -10.49
C PRO A 75 8.64 10.45 -10.52
N LEU A 76 8.42 9.81 -9.38
CA LEU A 76 7.83 8.48 -9.36
C LEU A 76 7.07 8.25 -8.06
N LEU A 77 5.85 7.74 -8.21
CA LEU A 77 5.10 7.08 -7.15
C LEU A 77 4.56 5.74 -7.66
N GLN A 78 4.91 4.66 -6.95
CA GLN A 78 4.32 3.34 -7.12
C GLN A 78 3.64 2.92 -5.82
N PRO A 79 2.28 2.94 -5.75
CA PRO A 79 1.56 2.40 -4.61
C PRO A 79 1.85 0.91 -4.43
N VAL A 80 1.95 0.49 -3.18
CA VAL A 80 2.24 -0.89 -2.80
C VAL A 80 1.12 -1.46 -1.95
N ASP A 81 0.58 -0.67 -1.01
CA ASP A 81 -0.48 -1.11 -0.11
C ASP A 81 -1.32 0.09 0.35
N ALA A 82 -2.47 -0.17 0.97
CA ALA A 82 -3.31 0.88 1.55
C ALA A 82 -4.16 0.37 2.71
N MET A 83 -4.55 1.27 3.59
CA MET A 83 -5.44 0.98 4.70
C MET A 83 -6.40 2.13 4.97
N GLU A 84 -7.60 1.78 5.42
CA GLU A 84 -8.52 2.73 6.05
C GLU A 84 -8.18 2.88 7.52
N HIS A 85 -8.26 4.11 8.04
CA HIS A 85 -8.07 4.42 9.45
C HIS A 85 -8.88 5.63 9.89
N GLY A 86 -9.06 5.78 11.21
CA GLY A 86 -9.87 6.87 11.76
C GLY A 86 -11.29 6.89 11.19
N ASP A 87 -11.83 8.10 11.00
CA ASP A 87 -13.19 8.31 10.46
C ASP A 87 -13.21 8.28 8.92
N GLY A 88 -12.75 7.17 8.33
CA GLY A 88 -12.77 6.94 6.88
C GLY A 88 -11.62 7.60 6.10
N LEU A 89 -10.53 7.93 6.79
CA LEU A 89 -9.30 8.35 6.12
C LEU A 89 -8.65 7.14 5.45
N LEU A 90 -8.00 7.39 4.32
CA LEU A 90 -7.24 6.39 3.60
C LEU A 90 -5.77 6.76 3.66
N THR A 91 -4.90 5.83 4.04
CA THR A 91 -3.46 5.99 3.85
C THR A 91 -2.99 5.01 2.78
N VAL A 92 -2.40 5.56 1.72
CA VAL A 92 -1.73 4.80 0.66
C VAL A 92 -0.25 4.78 0.95
N PHE A 93 0.34 3.60 0.94
CA PHE A 93 1.76 3.37 1.08
C PHE A 93 2.37 3.08 -0.28
N GLY A 94 3.51 3.69 -0.58
CA GLY A 94 4.14 3.54 -1.88
C GLY A 94 5.62 3.80 -1.86
N MET A 95 6.27 3.29 -2.91
CA MET A 95 7.64 3.63 -3.26
C MET A 95 7.64 4.96 -4.00
N ARG A 96 8.47 5.90 -3.54
CA ARG A 96 8.69 7.18 -4.21
C ARG A 96 10.13 7.34 -4.65
N PHE A 97 10.39 8.16 -5.66
CA PHE A 97 11.75 8.61 -5.99
C PHE A 97 11.95 10.08 -5.62
N GLY A 98 13.20 10.47 -5.41
CA GLY A 98 13.55 11.86 -5.04
C GLY A 98 13.66 12.03 -3.53
N GLY A 99 13.98 10.94 -2.85
CA GLY A 99 14.28 10.86 -1.44
C GLY A 99 15.68 11.32 -1.06
N VAL A 100 16.09 10.90 0.12
CA VAL A 100 17.47 11.04 0.59
C VAL A 100 18.41 10.33 -0.40
N GLY A 101 19.60 10.89 -0.67
CA GLY A 101 20.55 10.32 -1.66
C GLY A 101 20.09 10.27 -3.14
N ASN A 102 18.93 10.82 -3.52
CA ASN A 102 18.27 10.54 -4.81
C ASN A 102 17.97 9.05 -5.01
N ALA A 103 17.53 8.39 -3.94
CA ALA A 103 17.14 6.98 -3.94
C ALA A 103 15.61 6.80 -3.88
N TYR A 104 15.19 5.54 -3.82
CA TYR A 104 13.82 5.19 -3.50
C TYR A 104 13.58 5.33 -2.00
N ASP A 105 12.47 5.97 -1.64
CA ASP A 105 12.00 6.13 -0.28
C ASP A 105 10.61 5.49 -0.12
N TRP A 106 10.21 5.32 1.13
CA TRP A 106 8.84 5.00 1.51
C TRP A 106 8.03 6.30 1.62
N GLY A 107 6.81 6.30 1.09
CA GLY A 107 5.85 7.39 1.21
C GLY A 107 4.51 6.90 1.75
N TRP A 108 3.95 7.66 2.69
CA TRP A 108 2.57 7.53 3.16
C TRP A 108 1.79 8.75 2.73
N TYR A 109 0.70 8.55 2.00
CA TYR A 109 -0.14 9.61 1.46
C TYR A 109 -1.54 9.42 2.03
N THR A 110 -1.98 10.36 2.86
CA THR A 110 -3.31 10.31 3.46
C THR A 110 -4.30 11.10 2.62
N LEU A 111 -5.46 10.51 2.38
CA LEU A 111 -6.61 11.08 1.70
C LEU A 111 -7.82 11.05 2.62
N ASP A 112 -8.79 11.92 2.34
CA ASP A 112 -10.12 11.82 2.93
C ASP A 112 -10.94 10.68 2.30
N ALA A 113 -12.13 10.43 2.85
CA ALA A 113 -13.04 9.38 2.37
C ALA A 113 -13.52 9.55 0.91
N ASN A 114 -13.35 10.75 0.34
CA ASN A 114 -13.72 11.10 -1.03
C ASN A 114 -12.50 11.11 -1.98
N GLY A 115 -11.33 10.70 -1.51
CA GLY A 115 -10.10 10.64 -2.31
C GLY A 115 -9.39 11.99 -2.46
N ALA A 116 -9.71 13.00 -1.64
CA ALA A 116 -8.93 14.24 -1.65
C ALA A 116 -7.67 14.10 -0.79
N PHE A 117 -6.51 14.42 -1.36
CA PHE A 117 -5.22 14.41 -0.66
C PHE A 117 -5.21 15.37 0.55
N LEU A 118 -4.63 14.93 1.66
CA LEU A 118 -4.53 15.69 2.91
C LEU A 118 -3.09 15.94 3.34
N THR A 119 -2.29 14.88 3.49
CA THR A 119 -0.94 14.97 4.01
C THR A 119 -0.04 13.86 3.45
N GLN A 120 1.27 14.07 3.59
CA GLN A 120 2.26 13.05 3.30
C GLN A 120 3.28 12.95 4.42
N THR A 121 3.82 11.75 4.60
CA THR A 121 4.98 11.47 5.44
C THR A 121 5.91 10.57 4.63
N THR A 122 7.22 10.69 4.83
CA THR A 122 8.22 9.91 4.09
C THR A 122 9.27 9.36 5.03
N TRP A 123 9.86 8.23 4.65
CA TRP A 123 10.99 7.62 5.33
C TRP A 123 11.94 7.03 4.30
N GLY A 124 13.23 7.24 4.49
CA GLY A 124 14.26 6.72 3.62
C GLY A 124 15.66 7.14 4.06
N THR A 125 16.64 6.52 3.43
CA THR A 125 18.06 6.60 3.73
C THR A 125 18.82 7.13 2.50
N ASP A 126 20.15 7.24 2.57
CA ASP A 126 20.97 7.55 1.38
C ASP A 126 21.08 6.36 0.40
N ALA A 127 20.39 5.23 0.67
CA ALA A 127 20.34 4.04 -0.16
C ALA A 127 18.90 3.75 -0.63
N TRP A 128 18.71 2.68 -1.41
CA TRP A 128 17.38 2.32 -1.88
C TRP A 128 16.55 1.74 -0.73
N ASP A 129 15.34 2.25 -0.55
CA ASP A 129 14.38 1.76 0.44
C ASP A 129 13.09 1.34 -0.28
N LEU A 130 12.82 0.04 -0.26
CA LEU A 130 11.73 -0.59 -1.00
C LEU A 130 10.59 -0.96 -0.04
N PRO A 131 9.44 -0.26 -0.09
CA PRO A 131 8.30 -0.56 0.75
C PRO A 131 7.59 -1.85 0.31
N THR A 132 7.07 -2.61 1.27
CA THR A 132 6.39 -3.90 1.00
C THR A 132 4.96 -3.92 1.50
N ARG A 133 4.70 -3.51 2.75
CA ARG A 133 3.38 -3.69 3.35
C ARG A 133 3.09 -2.71 4.47
N ILE A 134 1.82 -2.34 4.65
CA ILE A 134 1.32 -1.69 5.87
C ILE A 134 0.31 -2.56 6.62
N MET A 135 0.29 -2.41 7.93
CA MET A 135 -0.61 -3.14 8.82
C MET A 135 -0.97 -2.25 10.01
N PHE A 136 -2.17 -2.40 10.53
CA PHE A 136 -2.57 -1.75 11.78
C PHE A 136 -2.51 -2.74 12.94
N HIS A 137 -1.77 -2.40 13.99
CA HIS A 137 -1.64 -3.23 15.18
C HIS A 137 -1.46 -2.36 16.43
N ASN A 138 -2.32 -2.56 17.44
CA ASN A 138 -2.29 -1.82 18.72
C ASN A 138 -2.19 -0.30 18.53
N ASP A 139 -3.12 0.29 17.78
CA ASP A 139 -3.20 1.73 17.47
C ASP A 139 -1.99 2.31 16.71
N THR A 140 -1.13 1.45 16.19
CA THR A 140 0.06 1.82 15.43
C THR A 140 -0.04 1.28 14.01
N MET A 141 0.21 2.14 13.03
CA MET A 141 0.49 1.72 11.66
C MET A 141 1.92 1.22 11.58
N TRP A 142 2.08 -0.07 11.32
CA TRP A 142 3.37 -0.69 11.03
C TRP A 142 3.57 -0.77 9.53
N SER A 143 4.76 -0.39 9.08
CA SER A 143 5.19 -0.55 7.71
C SER A 143 6.43 -1.42 7.68
N VAL A 144 6.50 -2.33 6.71
CA VAL A 144 7.65 -3.21 6.50
C VAL A 144 8.14 -3.04 5.07
N GLY A 145 9.46 -3.16 4.90
CA GLY A 145 10.12 -3.15 3.61
C GLY A 145 11.59 -3.50 3.75
N THR A 146 12.36 -3.18 2.72
CA THR A 146 13.78 -3.50 2.61
C THR A 146 14.58 -2.21 2.47
N SER A 147 15.68 -2.08 3.22
CA SER A 147 16.63 -0.97 3.09
C SER A 147 17.99 -1.49 2.63
N TYR A 148 18.60 -0.82 1.66
CA TYR A 148 19.93 -1.17 1.16
C TYR A 148 21.06 -0.39 1.83
N ILE A 149 20.80 0.26 2.97
CA ILE A 149 21.79 1.11 3.65
C ILE A 149 23.07 0.36 4.08
N SER A 150 22.98 -0.95 4.33
CA SER A 150 24.14 -1.82 4.60
C SER A 150 24.83 -2.37 3.35
N GLY A 151 24.15 -2.29 2.19
CA GLY A 151 24.57 -2.88 0.92
C GLY A 151 23.98 -4.26 0.60
N ASN A 152 23.25 -4.92 1.52
CA ASN A 152 22.78 -6.30 1.37
C ASN A 152 21.26 -6.48 1.49
N GLY A 153 20.43 -5.45 1.39
CA GLY A 153 18.97 -5.62 1.53
C GLY A 153 18.56 -6.09 2.93
N ASP A 154 18.38 -5.14 3.83
CA ASP A 154 18.00 -5.38 5.22
C ASP A 154 16.49 -5.19 5.41
N VAL A 155 15.84 -6.12 6.11
CA VAL A 155 14.43 -5.94 6.47
C VAL A 155 14.31 -4.84 7.52
N TRP A 156 13.50 -3.83 7.22
CA TRP A 156 13.20 -2.72 8.11
C TRP A 156 11.72 -2.68 8.48
N ALA A 157 11.43 -2.21 9.69
CA ALA A 157 10.09 -1.89 10.13
C ALA A 157 10.03 -0.49 10.74
N THR A 158 8.94 0.22 10.44
CA THR A 158 8.61 1.50 11.06
C THR A 158 7.21 1.44 11.66
N GLY A 159 7.02 2.09 12.80
CA GLY A 159 5.74 2.21 13.49
C GLY A 159 5.35 3.67 13.61
N HIS A 160 4.11 4.00 13.26
CA HIS A 160 3.58 5.36 13.27
C HIS A 160 2.24 5.42 13.99
N ILE A 161 2.01 6.50 14.74
CA ILE A 161 0.71 6.82 15.33
C ILE A 161 0.11 8.03 14.64
N TRP A 162 -1.22 8.05 14.50
CA TRP A 162 -1.92 9.19 13.90
C TRP A 162 -2.15 10.26 14.96
N MET A 163 -1.55 11.44 14.79
CA MET A 163 -1.71 12.57 15.70
C MET A 163 -1.80 13.87 14.91
N ASP A 164 -2.76 14.72 15.28
CA ASP A 164 -2.92 16.07 14.73
C ASP A 164 -2.94 16.15 13.19
N GLY A 165 -3.50 15.12 12.54
CA GLY A 165 -3.64 15.06 11.09
C GLY A 165 -2.40 14.57 10.34
N ALA A 166 -1.44 13.94 11.02
CA ALA A 166 -0.25 13.35 10.40
C ALA A 166 0.19 12.04 11.07
N TRP A 167 0.97 11.25 10.34
CA TRP A 167 1.65 10.06 10.88
C TRP A 167 2.93 10.48 11.60
N MET A 168 3.03 10.12 12.88
CA MET A 168 4.18 10.40 13.73
C MET A 168 4.97 9.11 13.98
N LEU A 169 6.26 9.11 13.60
CA LEU A 169 7.16 7.98 13.84
C LEU A 169 7.33 7.73 15.35
N VAL A 170 7.06 6.51 15.79
CA VAL A 170 7.23 6.05 17.17
C VAL A 170 8.15 4.84 17.29
N HIS A 171 8.34 4.11 16.19
CA HIS A 171 9.27 2.99 16.11
C HIS A 171 9.99 2.99 14.77
N GLU A 172 11.26 2.63 14.80
CA GLU A 172 12.09 2.39 13.63
C GLU A 172 13.14 1.36 14.02
N GLY A 173 13.34 0.35 13.18
CA GLY A 173 14.38 -0.62 13.43
C GLY A 173 14.63 -1.58 12.28
N ASN A 174 15.88 -1.99 12.17
CA ASN A 174 16.26 -3.18 11.45
C ASN A 174 15.66 -4.42 12.16
N VAL A 175 14.91 -5.21 11.41
CA VAL A 175 14.27 -6.45 11.89
C VAL A 175 15.16 -7.65 11.62
N ALA A 176 15.85 -7.66 10.48
CA ALA A 176 16.80 -8.69 10.11
C ALA A 176 17.88 -8.13 9.17
N SER A 177 19.11 -8.64 9.34
CA SER A 177 20.26 -8.41 8.46
C SER A 177 20.98 -9.73 8.23
N MET A 178 21.15 -10.11 6.97
CA MET A 178 21.88 -11.31 6.59
C MET A 178 23.05 -10.99 5.65
N PRO A 179 24.02 -11.91 5.48
CA PRO A 179 25.13 -11.73 4.54
C PRO A 179 24.71 -11.80 3.06
N GLU A 180 23.54 -12.37 2.78
CA GLU A 180 22.95 -12.54 1.45
C GLU A 180 21.77 -11.55 1.31
N GLU A 181 21.45 -11.17 0.07
CA GLU A 181 20.39 -10.19 -0.20
C GLU A 181 19.04 -10.71 0.25
N GLU A 182 18.38 -10.04 1.20
CA GLU A 182 17.01 -10.34 1.58
C GLU A 182 16.06 -9.23 1.11
N VAL A 183 14.98 -9.63 0.46
CA VAL A 183 13.90 -8.73 0.07
C VAL A 183 12.65 -9.13 0.81
N ALA A 184 12.09 -8.21 1.61
CA ALA A 184 10.80 -8.40 2.25
C ALA A 184 9.69 -8.53 1.19
N VAL A 185 8.94 -9.64 1.25
CA VAL A 185 7.86 -9.97 0.31
C VAL A 185 6.50 -9.77 0.95
N ASP A 186 6.37 -10.08 2.25
CA ASP A 186 5.13 -9.91 2.99
C ASP A 186 5.39 -9.83 4.50
N ALA A 187 4.43 -9.33 5.27
CA ALA A 187 4.51 -9.29 6.73
C ALA A 187 3.12 -9.42 7.38
N ALA A 188 3.05 -9.97 8.59
CA ALA A 188 1.80 -10.09 9.35
C ALA A 188 2.06 -10.12 10.84
N PHE A 189 1.14 -9.59 11.65
CA PHE A 189 1.16 -9.83 13.09
C PHE A 189 0.48 -11.15 13.44
N GLN A 190 1.15 -11.96 14.28
CA GLN A 190 0.58 -13.11 14.96
C GLN A 190 0.66 -12.88 16.48
N GLY A 191 -0.43 -12.45 17.09
CA GLY A 191 -0.41 -11.91 18.45
C GLY A 191 0.47 -10.65 18.48
N ASP A 192 1.41 -10.58 19.43
CA ASP A 192 2.35 -9.45 19.55
C ASP A 192 3.65 -9.66 18.74
N THR A 193 3.70 -10.67 17.87
CA THR A 193 4.89 -10.99 17.06
C THR A 193 4.69 -10.54 15.62
N LEU A 194 5.60 -9.70 15.11
CA LEU A 194 5.69 -9.39 13.70
C LEU A 194 6.41 -10.54 12.97
N LEU A 195 5.70 -11.19 12.05
CA LEU A 195 6.25 -12.14 11.10
C LEU A 195 6.58 -11.40 9.82
N VAL A 196 7.78 -11.62 9.28
CA VAL A 196 8.18 -11.13 7.95
C VAL A 196 8.60 -12.31 7.10
N LEU A 197 8.08 -12.36 5.87
CA LEU A 197 8.50 -13.28 4.83
C LEU A 197 9.49 -12.53 3.92
N SER A 198 10.70 -13.06 3.79
CA SER A 198 11.72 -12.56 2.86
C SER A 198 12.11 -13.62 1.83
N SER A 199 12.63 -13.17 0.69
CA SER A 199 13.24 -14.00 -0.35
C SER A 199 14.71 -13.61 -0.56
N LEU A 200 15.52 -14.60 -0.94
CA LEU A 200 16.90 -14.46 -1.43
C LEU A 200 16.95 -14.33 -2.96
#